data_AF-A0A7C4IBY9-F1
#
_entry.id   AF-A0A7C4IBY9-F1
#
_cell.length_a   1.000
_cell.length_b   1.000
_cell.length_c   1.000
_cell.angle_alpha   90.00
_cell.angle_beta   90.00
_cell.angle_gamma   90.00
#
_symmetry.space_group_name_H-M   'P 1'
#
loop_
_entity.id
_entity.type
_entity.pdbx_description
1 polymer ?
#
loop_
_entity_poly.entity_id
_entity_poly.type
_entity_poly.pdbx_seq_one_letter_code
_entity_poly.pdbx_strand_id
1 'polypeptide(L)'
;MSAVSRARIRVGCCGFALAQSRYFRAFRLLEVQQTFYQPPRLATLQRWRQQAPADFEFTLKAWQLITHEPSSPTYRRLAMPIPPSKHARYGSFRATDEVFAAWQTTLAAARALDASAIVFQCPASFAPTPAHVRNLRGFFRAIRA
;
A
#
# COMPACT_ATOMS: atom_id res chain seq x y z
N MET A 1 37.67 -15.89 -2.13
CA MET A 1 37.13 -14.60 -2.61
C MET A 1 35.61 -14.64 -2.48
N SER A 2 35.05 -13.96 -1.48
CA SER A 2 33.61 -13.85 -1.28
C SER A 2 33.01 -13.07 -2.44
N ALA A 3 32.15 -13.71 -3.24
CA ALA A 3 31.39 -13.01 -4.27
C ALA A 3 30.55 -11.93 -3.59
N VAL A 4 30.85 -10.67 -3.87
CA VAL A 4 29.97 -9.55 -3.52
C VAL A 4 28.65 -9.84 -4.22
N SER A 5 27.62 -10.17 -3.43
CA SER A 5 26.25 -10.31 -3.89
C SER A 5 25.87 -9.03 -4.63
N ARG A 6 25.84 -9.07 -5.97
CA ARG A 6 25.36 -7.95 -6.76
C ARG A 6 23.90 -7.73 -6.37
N ALA A 7 23.58 -6.54 -5.84
CA ALA A 7 22.21 -6.16 -5.57
C ALA A 7 21.36 -6.40 -6.83
N ARG A 8 20.35 -7.26 -6.71
CA ARG A 8 19.54 -7.71 -7.84
C ARG A 8 18.54 -6.61 -8.20
N ILE A 9 18.78 -5.88 -9.29
CA ILE A 9 17.86 -4.83 -9.77
C ILE A 9 16.61 -5.51 -10.36
N ARG A 10 15.43 -5.12 -9.89
CA ARG A 10 14.14 -5.51 -10.46
C ARG A 10 13.44 -4.29 -11.03
N VAL A 11 12.87 -4.44 -12.22
CA VAL A 11 12.12 -3.40 -12.92
C VAL A 11 10.68 -3.85 -13.10
N GLY A 12 9.75 -2.92 -12.86
CA GLY A 12 8.32 -3.14 -12.90
C GLY A 12 7.57 -1.82 -13.07
N CYS A 13 6.26 -1.85 -12.88
CA CYS A 13 5.35 -0.71 -13.02
C CYS A 13 4.45 -0.59 -11.79
N CYS A 14 3.91 0.61 -11.61
CA CYS A 14 2.82 0.89 -10.69
C CYS A 14 1.48 0.54 -11.36
N GLY A 15 0.90 -0.60 -10.99
CA GLY A 15 -0.30 -1.15 -11.61
C GLY A 15 -0.03 -1.93 -12.90
N PHE A 16 -1.04 -2.71 -13.30
CA PHE A 16 -0.99 -3.50 -14.53
C PHE A 16 -1.11 -2.60 -15.76
N ALA A 17 0.03 -2.23 -16.35
CA ALA A 17 0.09 -1.49 -17.62
C ALA A 17 -0.21 -2.37 -18.85
N LEU A 18 -0.35 -3.68 -18.64
CA LEU A 18 -0.67 -4.69 -19.65
C LEU A 18 -1.72 -5.64 -19.07
N ALA A 19 -2.35 -6.45 -19.92
CA ALA A 19 -3.11 -7.61 -19.45
C ALA A 19 -2.24 -8.47 -18.52
N GLN A 20 -2.81 -8.92 -17.40
CA GLN A 20 -2.06 -9.54 -16.30
C GLN A 20 -1.13 -10.68 -16.74
N SER A 21 -1.61 -11.60 -17.59
CA SER A 21 -0.82 -12.73 -18.08
C SER A 21 0.35 -12.31 -18.99
N ARG A 22 0.23 -11.17 -19.69
CA ARG A 22 1.33 -10.56 -20.46
C ARG A 22 2.30 -9.83 -19.53
N TYR A 23 1.78 -9.18 -18.50
CA TYR A 23 2.59 -8.46 -17.51
C TYR A 23 3.56 -9.40 -16.78
N PHE A 24 3.09 -10.56 -16.31
CA PHE A 24 3.92 -11.57 -15.63
C PHE A 24 5.01 -12.18 -16.52
N ARG A 25 4.89 -12.07 -17.85
CA ARG A 25 5.94 -12.49 -18.79
C ARG A 25 6.95 -11.38 -19.08
N ALA A 26 6.49 -10.12 -19.07
CA ALA A 26 7.30 -8.96 -19.43
C ALA A 26 8.14 -8.44 -18.25
N PHE A 27 7.62 -8.50 -17.02
CA PHE A 27 8.26 -7.95 -15.82
C PHE A 27 8.35 -8.98 -14.70
N ARG A 28 9.18 -8.68 -13.69
CA ARG A 28 9.40 -9.52 -12.50
C ARG A 28 8.99 -8.86 -11.19
N LEU A 29 8.39 -7.67 -11.28
CA LEU A 29 7.96 -6.84 -10.16
C LEU A 29 6.70 -6.08 -10.56
N LEU A 30 5.73 -6.00 -9.65
CA LEU A 30 4.56 -5.12 -9.76
C LEU A 30 4.36 -4.38 -8.43
N GLU A 31 4.17 -3.07 -8.48
CA GLU A 31 3.57 -2.32 -7.37
C GLU A 31 2.05 -2.28 -7.55
N VAL A 32 1.30 -2.93 -6.67
CA VAL A 32 -0.15 -2.93 -6.68
C VAL A 32 -0.66 -1.56 -6.24
N GLN A 33 -1.22 -0.82 -7.19
CA GLN A 33 -1.75 0.53 -6.98
C GLN A 33 -3.18 0.50 -6.44
N GLN A 34 -3.98 -0.52 -6.78
CA GLN A 34 -5.40 -0.58 -6.44
C GLN A 34 -5.64 -0.49 -4.93
N THR A 35 -4.74 -1.07 -4.13
CA THR A 35 -4.78 -1.02 -2.66
C THR A 35 -4.72 0.40 -2.10
N PHE A 36 -4.09 1.35 -2.81
CA PHE A 36 -4.09 2.75 -2.42
C PHE A 36 -5.50 3.34 -2.41
N TYR A 37 -6.32 3.03 -3.42
CA TYR A 37 -7.64 3.64 -3.56
C TYR A 37 -8.70 2.85 -2.79
N GLN A 38 -8.82 1.57 -3.15
CA GLN A 38 -9.76 0.62 -2.59
C GLN A 38 -9.12 -0.78 -2.65
N PRO A 39 -8.70 -1.34 -1.51
CA PRO A 39 -8.16 -2.69 -1.44
C PRO A 39 -9.08 -3.71 -2.14
N PRO A 40 -8.55 -4.49 -3.10
CA PRO A 40 -9.28 -5.61 -3.67
C PRO A 40 -9.63 -6.64 -2.59
N ARG A 41 -10.62 -7.50 -2.88
CA ARG A 41 -10.91 -8.66 -2.02
C ARG A 41 -9.66 -9.52 -1.86
N LEU A 42 -9.43 -10.08 -0.67
CA LEU A 42 -8.28 -10.94 -0.40
C LEU A 42 -8.19 -12.12 -1.37
N ALA A 43 -9.33 -12.74 -1.71
CA ALA A 43 -9.39 -13.82 -2.70
C ALA A 43 -8.88 -13.41 -4.09
N THR A 44 -9.08 -12.14 -4.49
CA THR A 44 -8.53 -11.62 -5.75
C THR A 44 -7.01 -11.51 -5.68
N LEU A 45 -6.47 -11.00 -4.57
CA LEU A 45 -5.03 -10.87 -4.35
C LEU A 45 -4.33 -12.23 -4.27
N GLN A 46 -4.92 -13.19 -3.56
CA GLN A 46 -4.43 -14.56 -3.48
C GLN A 46 -4.40 -15.22 -4.87
N ARG A 47 -5.45 -15.02 -5.68
CA ARG A 47 -5.47 -15.50 -7.06
C ARG A 47 -4.34 -14.89 -7.90
N TRP A 48 -4.09 -13.59 -7.77
CA TRP A 48 -2.98 -12.95 -8.48
C TRP A 48 -1.63 -13.54 -8.08
N ARG A 49 -1.41 -13.80 -6.78
CA ARG A 49 -0.20 -14.46 -6.27
C ARG A 49 -0.05 -15.88 -6.82
N GLN A 50 -1.12 -16.66 -6.86
CA GLN A 50 -1.12 -18.03 -7.40
C GLN A 50 -0.83 -18.07 -8.91
N GLN A 51 -1.30 -17.06 -9.66
CA GLN A 51 -1.10 -16.99 -11.11
C GLN A 51 0.29 -16.42 -11.50
N ALA A 52 0.94 -15.71 -10.59
CA ALA A 52 2.25 -15.13 -10.82
C ALA A 52 3.35 -16.21 -10.73
N PRO A 53 4.42 -16.12 -11.55
CA PRO A 53 5.59 -16.98 -11.43
C PRO A 53 6.17 -16.97 -10.01
N ALA A 54 6.74 -18.10 -9.56
CA ALA A 54 7.27 -18.23 -8.20
C ALA A 54 8.31 -17.16 -7.84
N ASP A 55 9.10 -16.69 -8.81
CA ASP A 55 10.11 -15.65 -8.62
C ASP A 55 9.58 -14.21 -8.78
N PHE A 56 8.30 -14.04 -9.11
CA PHE A 56 7.68 -12.73 -9.31
C PHE A 56 7.48 -12.01 -7.97
N GLU A 57 7.84 -10.73 -7.92
CA GLU A 57 7.73 -9.91 -6.72
C GLU A 57 6.52 -8.98 -6.77
N PHE A 58 5.80 -8.90 -5.66
CA PHE A 58 4.78 -7.87 -5.46
C PHE A 58 5.25 -6.87 -4.41
N THR A 59 5.00 -5.60 -4.69
CA THR A 59 4.90 -4.56 -3.68
C THR A 59 3.49 -3.98 -3.75
N LEU A 60 3.10 -3.19 -2.76
CA LEU A 60 1.80 -2.51 -2.82
C LEU A 60 1.87 -1.14 -2.17
N LYS A 61 0.94 -0.27 -2.55
CA LYS A 61 0.70 0.96 -1.83
C LYS A 61 -0.21 0.73 -0.64
N ALA A 62 0.16 1.30 0.50
CA ALA A 62 -0.70 1.34 1.67
C ALA A 62 -2.03 2.04 1.33
N TRP A 63 -3.12 1.63 1.99
CA TRP A 63 -4.42 2.25 1.74
C TRP A 63 -4.40 3.74 2.10
N GLN A 64 -4.92 4.59 1.21
CA GLN A 64 -4.89 6.05 1.37
C GLN A 64 -5.45 6.54 2.70
N LEU A 65 -6.35 5.79 3.34
CA LEU A 65 -6.94 6.11 4.64
C LEU A 65 -5.88 6.28 5.76
N ILE A 66 -4.69 5.72 5.58
CA ILE A 66 -3.57 5.87 6.53
C ILE A 66 -2.87 7.22 6.34
N THR A 67 -2.69 7.66 5.10
CA THR A 67 -1.79 8.78 4.77
C THR A 67 -2.49 10.05 4.31
N HIS A 68 -3.66 9.93 3.66
CA HIS A 68 -4.42 11.04 3.09
C HIS A 68 -5.67 11.33 3.91
N GLU A 69 -5.94 12.61 4.15
CA GLU A 69 -7.20 13.04 4.78
C GLU A 69 -8.36 13.05 3.77
N PRO A 70 -9.63 12.92 4.19
CA PRO A 70 -10.79 12.80 3.29
C PRO A 70 -11.03 13.97 2.33
N SER A 71 -10.41 15.12 2.58
CA SER A 71 -10.37 16.26 1.66
C SER A 71 -9.56 15.99 0.38
N SER A 72 -8.75 14.93 0.34
CA SER A 72 -7.94 14.57 -0.83
C SER A 72 -8.82 14.13 -2.01
N PRO A 73 -8.53 14.57 -3.25
CA PRO A 73 -9.33 14.21 -4.43
C PRO A 73 -9.36 12.71 -4.74
N THR A 74 -8.43 11.92 -4.17
CA THR A 74 -8.33 10.46 -4.35
C THR A 74 -9.43 9.69 -3.63
N TYR A 75 -10.11 10.30 -2.65
CA TYR A 75 -11.26 9.71 -1.97
C TYR A 75 -12.47 9.52 -2.90
N ARG A 76 -12.52 10.20 -4.05
CA ARG A 76 -13.53 9.93 -5.10
C ARG A 76 -13.48 8.49 -5.64
N ARG A 77 -12.35 7.79 -5.46
CA ARG A 77 -12.16 6.38 -5.88
C ARG A 77 -12.35 5.38 -4.73
N LEU A 78 -12.68 5.85 -3.53
CA LEU A 78 -13.01 5.00 -2.39
C LEU A 78 -14.45 4.51 -2.56
N ALA A 79 -14.67 3.20 -2.45
CA ALA A 79 -16.01 2.64 -2.66
C ALA A 79 -16.94 2.84 -1.44
N MET A 80 -16.36 3.05 -0.26
CA MET A 80 -17.11 3.28 0.98
C MET A 80 -17.23 4.79 1.27
N PRO A 81 -18.45 5.31 1.51
CA PRO A 81 -18.62 6.69 1.94
C PRO A 81 -18.11 6.86 3.37
N ILE A 82 -17.49 8.02 3.66
CA ILE A 82 -17.05 8.38 5.01
C ILE A 82 -18.00 9.47 5.55
N PRO A 83 -18.72 9.22 6.65
CA PRO A 83 -19.56 10.22 7.28
C PRO A 83 -18.75 11.47 7.67
N PRO A 84 -19.30 12.70 7.49
CA PRO A 84 -18.63 13.94 7.88
C PRO A 84 -18.08 13.93 9.31
N SER A 85 -18.81 13.31 10.25
CA SER A 85 -18.40 13.16 11.65
C SER A 85 -17.10 12.38 11.86
N LYS A 86 -16.67 11.58 10.87
CA LYS A 86 -15.44 10.79 10.93
C LYS A 86 -14.29 11.39 10.14
N HIS A 87 -14.46 12.52 9.46
CA HIS A 87 -13.43 13.05 8.54
C HIS A 87 -12.08 13.28 9.22
N ALA A 88 -12.08 13.80 10.45
CA ALA A 88 -10.87 14.05 11.24
C ALA A 88 -10.17 12.78 11.77
N ARG A 89 -10.75 11.58 11.53
CA ARG A 89 -10.25 10.30 12.03
C ARG A 89 -9.35 9.55 11.04
N TYR A 90 -9.15 10.06 9.83
CA TYR A 90 -8.33 9.43 8.78
C TYR A 90 -7.10 10.26 8.42
N GLY A 91 -6.13 9.62 7.77
CA GLY A 91 -4.96 10.27 7.18
C GLY A 91 -3.86 10.64 8.18
N SER A 92 -2.78 11.20 7.63
CA SER A 92 -1.67 11.80 8.38
C SER A 92 -1.07 10.90 9.48
N PHE A 93 -1.16 9.57 9.30
CA PHE A 93 -0.71 8.55 10.26
C PHE A 93 -1.29 8.74 11.68
N ARG A 94 -2.49 9.31 11.80
CA ARG A 94 -3.12 9.57 13.09
C ARG A 94 -3.31 8.26 13.87
N ALA A 95 -3.16 8.33 15.19
CA ALA A 95 -3.41 7.20 16.08
C ALA A 95 -4.92 7.05 16.35
N THR A 96 -5.66 6.64 15.34
CA THR A 96 -7.12 6.42 15.39
C THR A 96 -7.45 4.98 15.01
N ASP A 97 -8.56 4.46 15.52
CA ASP A 97 -9.04 3.11 15.19
C ASP A 97 -9.21 2.93 13.68
N GLU A 98 -9.68 3.96 12.97
CA GLU A 98 -9.85 3.95 11.53
C GLU A 98 -8.55 3.80 10.76
N VAL A 99 -7.49 4.51 11.17
CA VAL A 99 -6.15 4.39 10.54
C VAL A 99 -5.56 3.02 10.83
N PHE A 100 -5.71 2.50 12.05
CA PHE A 100 -5.25 1.16 12.38
C PHE A 100 -6.06 0.05 11.67
N ALA A 101 -7.36 0.22 11.48
CA ALA A 101 -8.18 -0.69 10.67
C ALA A 101 -7.75 -0.67 9.19
N ALA A 102 -7.42 0.51 8.65
CA ALA A 102 -6.85 0.63 7.31
C ALA A 102 -5.47 -0.05 7.21
N TRP A 103 -4.65 0.02 8.27
CA TRP A 103 -3.41 -0.73 8.37
C TRP A 103 -3.65 -2.25 8.37
N GLN A 104 -4.57 -2.77 9.17
CA GLN A 104 -4.88 -4.21 9.17
C GLN A 104 -5.33 -4.72 7.79
N THR A 105 -6.11 -3.91 7.08
CA THR A 105 -6.52 -4.21 5.70
C THR A 105 -5.33 -4.21 4.74
N THR A 106 -4.42 -3.24 4.88
CA THR A 106 -3.17 -3.16 4.10
C THR A 106 -2.26 -4.36 4.37
N LEU A 107 -2.10 -4.75 5.64
CA LEU A 107 -1.28 -5.88 6.05
C LEU A 107 -1.86 -7.21 5.54
N ALA A 108 -3.18 -7.40 5.61
CA ALA A 108 -3.84 -8.57 5.04
C ALA A 108 -3.64 -8.66 3.53
N ALA A 109 -3.72 -7.52 2.82
CA ALA A 109 -3.43 -7.47 1.38
C ALA A 109 -1.96 -7.81 1.06
N ALA A 110 -1.02 -7.31 1.87
CA ALA A 110 0.40 -7.62 1.72
C ALA A 110 0.68 -9.11 1.91
N ARG A 111 0.12 -9.72 2.96
CA ARG A 111 0.24 -11.16 3.24
C ARG A 111 -0.41 -12.01 2.13
N ALA A 112 -1.56 -11.60 1.61
CA ALA A 112 -2.22 -12.30 0.51
C ALA A 112 -1.39 -12.32 -0.80
N LEU A 113 -0.55 -11.31 -1.01
CA LEU A 113 0.33 -11.20 -2.17
C LEU A 113 1.74 -11.75 -1.93
N ASP A 114 2.07 -12.12 -0.70
CA ASP A 114 3.47 -12.30 -0.25
C ASP A 114 4.35 -11.11 -0.68
N ALA A 115 3.86 -9.90 -0.38
CA ALA A 115 4.48 -8.67 -0.83
C ALA A 115 5.76 -8.37 -0.04
N SER A 116 6.84 -8.01 -0.74
CA SER A 116 8.14 -7.71 -0.14
C SER A 116 8.21 -6.32 0.51
N ALA A 117 7.39 -5.38 0.04
CA ALA A 117 7.37 -4.01 0.54
C ALA A 117 5.98 -3.37 0.44
N ILE A 118 5.72 -2.44 1.38
CA ILE A 118 4.54 -1.59 1.43
C ILE A 118 4.99 -0.13 1.30
N VAL A 119 4.48 0.57 0.29
CA VAL A 119 4.79 1.98 0.03
C VAL A 119 3.72 2.87 0.66
N PHE A 120 4.14 3.72 1.60
CA PHE A 120 3.30 4.72 2.23
C PHE A 120 3.45 6.07 1.52
N GLN A 121 2.74 6.25 0.41
CA GLN A 121 2.72 7.52 -0.31
C GLN A 121 1.95 8.57 0.49
N CYS A 122 2.55 9.75 0.68
CA CYS A 122 1.95 10.88 1.39
C CYS A 122 1.51 11.99 0.41
N PRO A 123 0.48 12.78 0.75
CA PRO A 123 0.12 13.97 -0.02
C PRO A 123 1.14 15.10 0.17
N ALA A 124 1.17 16.07 -0.75
CA ALA A 124 2.03 17.25 -0.64
C ALA A 124 1.80 18.07 0.64
N SER A 125 0.58 18.02 1.20
CA SER A 125 0.24 18.68 2.46
C SER A 125 0.87 18.02 3.70
N PHE A 126 1.38 16.79 3.59
CA PHE A 126 2.07 16.11 4.69
C PHE A 126 3.52 16.59 4.81
N ALA A 127 3.69 17.85 5.19
CA ALA A 127 4.98 18.48 5.47
C ALA A 127 5.59 17.99 6.80
N PRO A 128 6.90 18.11 7.05
CA PRO A 128 7.56 17.62 8.27
C PRO A 128 7.30 18.51 9.50
N THR A 129 6.04 18.79 9.81
CA THR A 129 5.63 19.52 11.02
C THR A 129 5.84 18.64 12.26
N PRO A 130 6.00 19.22 13.47
CA PRO A 130 6.11 18.44 14.69
C PRO A 130 4.96 17.44 14.89
N ALA A 131 3.72 17.80 14.50
CA ALA A 131 2.56 16.93 14.59
C ALA A 131 2.67 15.74 13.62
N HIS A 132 3.00 15.98 12.35
CA HIS A 132 3.15 14.92 11.35
C HIS A 132 4.29 13.95 11.70
N VAL A 133 5.42 14.45 12.18
CA VAL A 133 6.55 13.62 12.61
C VAL A 133 6.18 12.76 13.82
N ARG A 134 5.46 13.31 14.81
CA ARG A 134 4.96 12.55 15.96
C ARG A 134 4.00 11.44 15.51
N ASN A 135 3.04 11.76 14.64
CA ASN A 135 2.08 10.77 14.13
C ASN A 135 2.77 9.64 13.36
N LEU A 136 3.65 9.99 12.41
CA LEU A 136 4.42 9.02 11.62
C LEU A 136 5.19 8.06 12.52
N ARG A 137 5.98 8.61 13.47
CA ARG A 137 6.76 7.79 14.41
C ARG A 137 5.87 6.96 15.33
N GLY A 138 4.77 7.53 15.82
CA GLY A 138 3.81 6.86 16.67
C GLY A 138 3.16 5.66 15.97
N PHE A 139 2.68 5.86 14.74
CA PHE A 139 2.10 4.82 13.92
C PHE A 139 3.09 3.66 13.68
N PHE A 140 4.30 3.96 13.20
CA PHE A 140 5.30 2.91 12.91
C PHE A 140 5.82 2.19 14.16
N ARG A 141 5.80 2.82 15.34
CA ARG A 141 6.09 2.15 16.62
C ARG A 141 4.94 1.23 17.08
N ALA A 142 3.71 1.59 16.76
CA ALA A 142 2.52 0.86 17.20
C ALA A 142 2.22 -0.37 16.35
N ILE A 143 2.51 -0.33 15.06
CA ILE A 143 2.28 -1.47 14.16
C ILE A 143 3.37 -2.54 14.33
N ARG A 144 2.97 -3.81 14.25
CA ARG A 144 3.88 -4.96 14.16
C ARG A 144 3.81 -5.53 12.74
N ALA A 145 4.96 -5.91 12.19
CA ALA A 145 5.05 -6.62 10.91
C ALA A 145 4.66 -8.09 11.10
#